data_AF-A0A6J2VER8-F1
#
_entry.id   AF-A0A6J2VER8-F1
#
_cell.length_a   1.000
_cell.length_b   1.000
_cell.length_c   1.000
_cell.angle_alpha   90.00
_cell.angle_beta   90.00
_cell.angle_gamma   90.00
#
_symmetry.space_group_name_H-M   'P 1'
#
loop_
_entity.id
_entity.type
_entity.pdbx_description
1 polymer ?
#
loop_
_entity_poly.entity_id
_entity_poly.type
_entity_poly.pdbx_seq_one_letter_code
_entity_poly.pdbx_strand_id
1 'polypeptide(L)'
;MKLTLLSLYMIFVVPSILAQTMSGTSCVCDLKDSEPPFPMEKLQNVEKAATKCTESITSKQMLEVDALLLGLNRRLSQLEQQVGVLEREDDGDLYGAVSLRIIEIELAEILQLVKKLNNTTLHHQSLSSNTLKELQAMTAEMEELEKFDHTRVVSKQRENQRLKRELTECRDELQATPLPPTPEPGHCPQGHLVNVTGPKTNTGTEYGTSYSYGAWGQDANPPAGKENWFWLVALTSSNVYANYIREYSSLSSLIAAVKVGDVVIASANPTTNTIQGPNVVMYGDALYYGCYNSHSICRFNMTQRAVTTVSLPKDSGFNNKFPFCHLQACYVYTDLDLATDESGVWVTYTSPDSFGNVIIRKVEAGSPPALGRTWNTSLHKRTATNTFMACGVLYATRYLDKETEEIFYSFDTVTGQERYDLHIHIKKPYTNIQSLNYSPRDRMLYVYSDAYLLTYNVIFE
;
A
#
# COMPACT_ATOMS: atom_id res chain seq x y z
N MET A 1 31.63 10.56 60.58
CA MET A 1 30.51 9.75 61.11
C MET A 1 29.61 9.37 59.96
N LYS A 2 29.73 8.14 59.46
CA LYS A 2 28.88 7.57 58.40
C LYS A 2 27.96 6.52 59.03
N LEU A 3 26.67 6.62 58.67
CA LEU A 3 25.68 5.60 58.26
C LEU A 3 25.93 4.15 58.74
N THR A 4 24.90 3.39 59.16
CA THR A 4 23.79 2.92 58.29
C THR A 4 22.59 2.37 59.08
N LEU A 5 21.41 2.47 58.46
CA LEU A 5 20.11 1.87 58.85
C LEU A 5 20.02 0.37 58.52
N LEU A 6 19.23 -0.36 59.31
CA LEU A 6 18.81 -1.76 59.11
C LEU A 6 17.80 -1.92 57.96
N SER A 7 17.81 -3.09 57.29
CA SER A 7 16.60 -3.74 56.77
C SER A 7 16.71 -5.27 56.82
N LEU A 8 15.70 -5.91 57.42
CA LEU A 8 15.50 -7.37 57.47
C LEU A 8 15.28 -7.98 56.07
N TYR A 9 15.69 -9.24 55.88
CA TYR A 9 15.12 -10.13 54.87
C TYR A 9 14.77 -11.50 55.46
N MET A 10 13.54 -11.93 55.18
CA MET A 10 12.89 -13.16 55.64
C MET A 10 13.26 -14.37 54.75
N ILE A 11 13.27 -15.53 55.39
CA ILE A 11 13.70 -16.85 54.92
C ILE A 11 12.64 -17.48 53.98
N PHE A 12 13.07 -18.11 52.89
CA PHE A 12 12.30 -19.16 52.21
C PHE A 12 13.09 -20.48 52.25
N VAL A 13 12.48 -21.49 52.88
CA VAL A 13 12.98 -22.86 53.01
C VAL A 13 12.42 -23.69 51.84
N VAL A 14 13.28 -24.40 51.11
CA VAL A 14 12.89 -25.49 50.19
C VAL A 14 13.28 -26.82 50.85
N PRO A 15 12.39 -27.82 50.94
CA PRO A 15 12.68 -29.06 51.63
C PRO A 15 13.38 -30.06 50.68
N SER A 16 14.62 -30.43 51.01
CA SER A 16 15.32 -31.54 50.37
C SER A 16 15.55 -32.64 51.40
N ILE A 17 14.85 -33.78 51.23
CA ILE A 17 15.08 -34.98 52.04
C ILE A 17 16.35 -35.65 51.52
N LEU A 18 17.45 -35.54 52.27
CA LEU A 18 18.67 -36.31 52.05
C LEU A 18 18.68 -37.53 53.00
N ALA A 19 18.62 -38.72 52.43
CA ALA A 19 19.13 -39.92 53.10
C ALA A 19 20.56 -40.16 52.60
N GLN A 20 21.55 -40.03 53.50
CA GLN A 20 22.94 -40.37 53.22
C GLN A 20 23.33 -41.60 54.05
N THR A 21 23.80 -42.65 53.39
CA THR A 21 24.64 -43.69 54.02
C THR A 21 26.06 -43.52 53.50
N MET A 22 26.99 -43.22 54.41
CA MET A 22 28.42 -43.06 54.10
C MET A 22 29.18 -44.36 54.33
N SER A 23 29.91 -44.82 53.31
CA SER A 23 31.25 -45.37 53.47
C SER A 23 31.98 -45.51 52.13
N GLY A 24 33.22 -45.00 52.04
CA GLY A 24 34.24 -45.51 51.12
C GLY A 24 34.39 -44.81 49.76
N THR A 25 35.41 -43.95 49.67
CA THR A 25 36.14 -43.46 48.47
C THR A 25 35.43 -43.46 47.12
N SER A 26 35.12 -42.26 46.62
CA SER A 26 34.39 -41.91 45.40
C SER A 26 32.92 -41.60 45.65
N CYS A 27 32.60 -40.34 45.93
CA CYS A 27 31.24 -39.83 45.79
C CYS A 27 30.87 -39.86 44.30
N VAL A 28 30.33 -40.99 43.83
CA VAL A 28 29.65 -41.05 42.54
C VAL A 28 28.23 -40.59 42.78
N CYS A 29 27.89 -39.39 42.31
CA CYS A 29 26.50 -38.98 42.18
C CYS A 29 25.92 -39.69 40.97
N ASP A 30 25.15 -40.74 41.22
CA ASP A 30 24.39 -41.41 40.16
C ASP A 30 23.16 -40.53 39.86
N LEU A 31 23.30 -39.62 38.90
CA LEU A 31 22.22 -38.75 38.45
C LEU A 31 21.20 -39.60 37.67
N LYS A 32 20.18 -40.10 38.37
CA LYS A 32 19.01 -40.70 37.72
C LYS A 32 18.07 -39.59 37.27
N ASP A 33 18.28 -39.09 36.05
CA ASP A 33 17.27 -38.26 35.39
C ASP A 33 16.01 -39.12 35.19
N SER A 34 14.90 -38.63 35.76
CA SER A 34 13.58 -39.27 35.66
C SER A 34 12.76 -38.72 34.48
N GLU A 35 13.33 -37.77 33.73
CA GLU A 35 12.72 -37.16 32.55
C GLU A 35 13.17 -37.90 31.27
N PRO A 36 12.25 -38.09 30.30
CA PRO A 36 12.61 -38.70 29.02
C PRO A 36 13.60 -37.80 28.26
N PRO A 37 14.65 -38.38 27.63
CA PRO A 37 15.63 -37.60 26.89
C PRO A 37 15.00 -36.87 25.69
N PHE A 38 15.47 -35.65 25.41
CA PHE A 38 14.97 -34.86 24.29
C PHE A 38 15.20 -35.61 22.95
N PRO A 39 14.16 -35.75 22.11
CA PRO A 39 14.27 -36.50 20.86
C PRO A 39 14.97 -35.69 19.77
N MET A 40 16.30 -35.64 19.82
CA MET A 40 17.15 -34.85 18.92
C MET A 40 16.98 -35.23 17.44
N GLU A 41 16.69 -36.50 17.15
CA GLU A 41 16.46 -37.00 15.80
C GLU A 41 15.25 -36.34 15.13
N LYS A 42 14.16 -36.13 15.89
CA LYS A 42 12.96 -35.43 15.40
C LYS A 42 13.28 -33.97 15.04
N LEU A 43 14.05 -33.27 15.88
CA LEU A 43 14.46 -31.89 15.61
C LEU A 43 15.35 -31.77 14.35
N GLN A 44 16.32 -32.67 14.18
CA GLN A 44 17.17 -32.71 12.99
C GLN A 44 16.36 -33.00 11.71
N ASN A 45 15.31 -33.81 11.80
CA ASN A 45 14.44 -34.11 10.67
C ASN A 45 13.61 -32.88 10.28
N VAL A 46 13.09 -32.13 11.25
CA VAL A 46 12.39 -30.86 11.00
C VAL A 46 13.34 -29.83 10.37
N GLU A 47 14.57 -29.71 10.86
CA GLU A 47 15.58 -28.78 10.32
C GLU A 47 15.95 -29.12 8.86
N LYS A 48 16.15 -30.40 8.56
CA LYS A 48 16.40 -30.87 7.18
C LYS A 48 15.20 -30.61 6.27
N ALA A 49 13.98 -30.85 6.74
CA ALA A 49 12.76 -30.60 5.99
C ALA A 49 12.57 -29.09 5.71
N ALA A 50 12.84 -28.22 6.70
CA ALA A 50 12.77 -26.78 6.54
C ALA A 50 13.79 -26.24 5.54
N THR A 51 15.03 -26.75 5.59
CA THR A 51 16.09 -26.39 4.63
C THR A 51 15.69 -26.79 3.20
N LYS A 52 15.20 -28.03 3.03
CA LYS A 52 14.72 -28.53 1.74
C LYS A 52 13.52 -27.74 1.20
N CYS A 53 12.60 -27.36 2.09
CA CYS A 53 11.46 -26.51 1.75
C CYS A 53 11.92 -25.14 1.23
N THR A 54 12.86 -24.50 1.94
CA THR A 54 13.46 -23.21 1.55
C THR A 54 14.18 -23.29 0.20
N GLU A 55 14.90 -24.38 -0.08
CA GLU A 55 15.56 -24.61 -1.37
C GLU A 55 14.56 -24.89 -2.51
N SER A 56 13.41 -25.49 -2.21
CA SER A 56 12.39 -25.80 -3.22
C SER A 56 11.59 -24.57 -3.67
N ILE A 57 11.39 -23.59 -2.77
CA ILE A 57 10.66 -22.34 -3.04
C ILE A 57 11.65 -21.27 -3.52
N THR A 58 12.20 -21.45 -4.72
CA THR A 58 13.05 -20.41 -5.32
C THR A 58 12.22 -19.36 -6.05
N SER A 59 12.62 -18.09 -5.95
CA SER A 59 12.03 -16.96 -6.67
C SER A 59 11.94 -17.17 -8.19
N LYS A 60 12.79 -18.04 -8.75
CA LYS A 60 12.83 -18.42 -10.17
C LYS A 60 11.55 -19.11 -10.65
N GLN A 61 10.87 -19.84 -9.76
CA GLN A 61 9.65 -20.59 -10.07
C GLN A 61 8.41 -19.68 -10.17
N MET A 62 8.33 -18.62 -9.35
CA MET A 62 7.20 -17.67 -9.40
C MET A 62 7.19 -16.82 -10.68
N LEU A 63 8.36 -16.60 -11.28
CA LEU A 63 8.51 -15.79 -12.50
C LEU A 63 8.23 -16.57 -13.79
N GLU A 64 8.17 -17.91 -13.75
CA GLU A 64 7.98 -18.74 -14.95
C GLU A 64 6.55 -18.65 -15.50
N VAL A 65 5.55 -18.61 -14.62
CA VAL A 65 4.14 -18.43 -15.02
C VAL A 65 3.92 -17.05 -15.64
N ASP A 66 4.47 -15.99 -15.03
CA ASP A 66 4.40 -14.63 -15.55
C ASP A 66 5.06 -14.51 -16.94
N ALA A 67 6.21 -15.16 -17.14
CA ALA A 67 6.88 -15.19 -18.43
C ALA A 67 6.06 -15.90 -19.52
N LEU A 68 5.38 -17.00 -19.17
CA LEU A 68 4.50 -17.73 -20.09
C LEU A 68 3.23 -16.92 -20.42
N LEU A 69 2.65 -16.23 -19.44
CA LEU A 69 1.49 -15.34 -19.64
C LEU A 69 1.83 -14.16 -20.54
N LEU A 70 2.99 -13.53 -20.33
CA LEU A 70 3.49 -12.44 -21.20
C LEU A 70 3.71 -12.93 -22.64
N GLY A 71 4.30 -14.14 -22.80
CA GLY A 71 4.48 -14.77 -24.11
C GLY A 71 3.16 -15.05 -24.83
N LEU A 72 2.16 -15.55 -24.11
CA LEU A 72 0.83 -15.81 -24.63
C LEU A 72 0.12 -14.52 -25.07
N ASN A 73 0.15 -13.48 -24.23
CA ASN A 73 -0.48 -12.20 -24.51
C ASN A 73 0.10 -11.54 -25.78
N ARG A 74 1.44 -11.60 -25.93
CA ARG A 74 2.11 -11.09 -27.13
C ARG A 74 1.65 -11.80 -28.40
N ARG A 75 1.51 -13.13 -28.36
CA ARG A 75 1.10 -13.91 -29.55
C ARG A 75 -0.38 -13.74 -29.88
N LEU A 76 -1.24 -13.59 -28.89
CA LEU A 76 -2.65 -13.25 -29.13
C LEU A 76 -2.80 -11.90 -29.84
N SER A 77 -2.01 -10.90 -29.44
CA SER A 77 -1.98 -9.60 -30.13
C SER A 77 -1.43 -9.70 -31.56
N GLN A 78 -0.42 -10.54 -31.79
CA GLN A 78 0.10 -10.81 -33.15
C GLN A 78 -0.93 -11.52 -34.04
N LEU A 79 -1.66 -12.50 -33.48
CA LEU A 79 -2.73 -13.20 -34.17
C LEU A 79 -3.87 -12.23 -34.54
N GLU A 80 -4.29 -11.37 -33.62
CA GLU A 80 -5.32 -10.34 -33.87
C GLU A 80 -4.90 -9.41 -35.02
N GLN A 81 -3.63 -8.97 -35.04
CA GLN A 81 -3.10 -8.17 -36.14
C GLN A 81 -3.11 -8.92 -37.47
N GLN A 82 -2.70 -10.19 -37.49
CA GLN A 82 -2.66 -11.01 -38.70
C GLN A 82 -4.05 -11.33 -39.25
N VAL A 83 -5.02 -11.62 -38.38
CA VAL A 83 -6.43 -11.77 -38.76
C VAL A 83 -6.95 -10.46 -39.35
N GLY A 84 -6.63 -9.31 -38.75
CA GLY A 84 -7.01 -8.01 -39.29
C GLY A 84 -6.31 -7.61 -40.61
N VAL A 85 -5.15 -8.21 -40.94
CA VAL A 85 -4.55 -8.10 -42.28
C VAL A 85 -5.32 -8.96 -43.27
N LEU A 86 -5.60 -10.22 -42.92
CA LEU A 86 -6.42 -11.12 -43.74
C LEU A 86 -7.77 -10.47 -44.06
N GLU A 87 -8.49 -9.93 -43.08
CA GLU A 87 -9.80 -9.28 -43.29
C GLU A 87 -9.77 -8.06 -44.22
N ARG A 88 -8.62 -7.37 -44.34
CA ARG A 88 -8.47 -6.16 -45.16
C ARG A 88 -7.90 -6.43 -46.55
N GLU A 89 -7.04 -7.43 -46.66
CA GLU A 89 -6.29 -7.76 -47.88
C GLU A 89 -6.77 -9.06 -48.55
N ASP A 90 -7.90 -9.63 -48.11
CA ASP A 90 -8.49 -10.83 -48.73
C ASP A 90 -8.97 -10.51 -50.16
N ASP A 91 -8.07 -10.75 -51.11
CA ASP A 91 -8.32 -10.71 -52.54
C ASP A 91 -8.91 -12.03 -53.07
N GLY A 92 -9.11 -13.03 -52.20
CA GLY A 92 -9.61 -14.37 -52.54
C GLY A 92 -8.60 -15.25 -53.30
N ASP A 93 -7.37 -14.78 -53.50
CA ASP A 93 -6.34 -15.41 -54.33
C ASP A 93 -5.04 -15.69 -53.52
N LEU A 94 -3.86 -15.46 -54.10
CA LEU A 94 -2.56 -15.91 -53.56
C LEU A 94 -2.21 -15.29 -52.19
N TYR A 95 -2.63 -14.05 -51.93
CA TYR A 95 -2.29 -13.33 -50.70
C TYR A 95 -3.15 -13.77 -49.51
N GLY A 96 -4.41 -14.12 -49.73
CA GLY A 96 -5.27 -14.75 -48.71
C GLY A 96 -4.75 -16.12 -48.25
N ALA A 97 -4.29 -16.95 -49.18
CA ALA A 97 -3.73 -18.27 -48.85
C ALA A 97 -2.43 -18.20 -48.02
N VAL A 98 -1.58 -17.20 -48.27
CA VAL A 98 -0.36 -16.96 -47.48
C VAL A 98 -0.71 -16.48 -46.08
N SER A 99 -1.65 -15.54 -45.95
CA SER A 99 -2.10 -15.02 -44.66
C SER A 99 -2.75 -16.10 -43.79
N LEU A 100 -3.54 -17.00 -44.38
CA LEU A 100 -4.11 -18.17 -43.69
C LEU A 100 -3.03 -19.13 -43.16
N ARG A 101 -1.96 -19.39 -43.94
CA ARG A 101 -0.85 -20.23 -43.46
C ARG A 101 -0.09 -19.62 -42.29
N ILE A 102 0.08 -18.30 -42.28
CA ILE A 102 0.74 -17.59 -41.17
C ILE A 102 -0.14 -17.71 -39.91
N ILE A 103 -1.45 -17.51 -40.04
CA ILE A 103 -2.43 -17.68 -38.94
C ILE A 103 -2.43 -19.11 -38.39
N GLU A 104 -2.38 -20.13 -39.25
CA GLU A 104 -2.29 -21.55 -38.83
C GLU A 104 -1.04 -21.82 -37.97
N ILE A 105 0.10 -21.22 -38.34
CA ILE A 105 1.36 -21.36 -37.60
C ILE A 105 1.25 -20.67 -36.23
N GLU A 106 0.76 -19.42 -36.19
CA GLU A 106 0.59 -18.70 -34.91
C GLU A 106 -0.39 -19.41 -33.97
N LEU A 107 -1.47 -20.00 -34.50
CA LEU A 107 -2.42 -20.79 -33.72
C LEU A 107 -1.78 -22.05 -33.11
N ALA A 108 -0.99 -22.79 -33.89
CA ALA A 108 -0.27 -23.97 -33.38
C ALA A 108 0.70 -23.59 -32.25
N GLU A 109 1.34 -22.45 -32.41
CA GLU A 109 2.30 -21.87 -31.48
C GLU A 109 1.64 -21.36 -30.19
N ILE A 110 0.44 -20.77 -30.28
CA ILE A 110 -0.39 -20.38 -29.12
C ILE A 110 -0.87 -21.63 -28.36
N LEU A 111 -1.35 -22.66 -29.07
CA LEU A 111 -1.79 -23.91 -28.44
C LEU A 111 -0.67 -24.58 -27.64
N GLN A 112 0.56 -24.53 -28.14
CA GLN A 112 1.72 -25.05 -27.42
C GLN A 112 2.01 -24.26 -26.14
N LEU A 113 1.92 -22.92 -26.18
CA LEU A 113 2.09 -22.07 -25.01
C LEU A 113 1.00 -22.30 -23.96
N VAL A 114 -0.26 -22.41 -24.37
CA VAL A 114 -1.38 -22.70 -23.47
C VAL A 114 -1.19 -24.06 -22.79
N LYS A 115 -0.75 -25.09 -23.55
CA LYS A 115 -0.44 -26.40 -22.98
C LYS A 115 0.69 -26.33 -21.95
N LYS A 116 1.76 -25.58 -22.24
CA LYS A 116 2.88 -25.39 -21.32
C LYS A 116 2.44 -24.65 -20.06
N LEU A 117 1.67 -23.57 -20.21
CA LEU A 117 1.10 -22.80 -19.10
C LEU A 117 0.23 -23.66 -18.19
N ASN A 118 -0.66 -24.47 -18.76
CA ASN A 118 -1.53 -25.35 -17.98
C ASN A 118 -0.72 -26.39 -17.18
N ASN A 119 0.25 -27.04 -17.82
CA ASN A 119 1.14 -27.99 -17.14
C ASN A 119 1.92 -27.33 -16.00
N THR A 120 2.49 -26.14 -16.23
CA THR A 120 3.25 -25.39 -15.21
C THR A 120 2.34 -24.93 -14.06
N THR A 121 1.12 -24.49 -14.36
CA THR A 121 0.14 -24.06 -13.34
C THR A 121 -0.32 -25.23 -12.46
N LEU A 122 -0.64 -26.37 -13.08
CA LEU A 122 -1.00 -27.59 -12.34
C LEU A 122 0.16 -28.08 -11.48
N HIS A 123 1.40 -28.00 -11.99
CA HIS A 123 2.59 -28.35 -11.22
C HIS A 123 2.76 -27.44 -10.00
N HIS A 124 2.59 -26.11 -10.15
CA HIS A 124 2.66 -25.17 -9.03
C HIS A 124 1.54 -25.35 -8.01
N GLN A 125 0.32 -25.64 -8.44
CA GLN A 125 -0.79 -25.93 -7.53
C GLN A 125 -0.52 -27.19 -6.69
N SER A 126 0.00 -28.25 -7.33
CA SER A 126 0.42 -29.47 -6.64
C SER A 126 1.56 -29.21 -5.66
N LEU A 127 2.59 -28.46 -6.09
CA LEU A 127 3.72 -28.09 -5.26
C LEU A 127 3.27 -27.29 -4.03
N SER A 128 2.45 -26.25 -4.21
CA SER A 128 1.89 -25.42 -3.14
C SER A 128 1.07 -26.24 -2.13
N SER A 129 0.22 -27.16 -2.61
CA SER A 129 -0.56 -28.06 -1.75
C SER A 129 0.34 -29.00 -0.93
N ASN A 130 1.39 -29.54 -1.54
CA ASN A 130 2.35 -30.40 -0.84
C ASN A 130 3.19 -29.62 0.17
N THR A 131 3.66 -28.42 -0.19
CA THR A 131 4.38 -27.52 0.71
C THR A 131 3.54 -27.14 1.92
N LEU A 132 2.25 -26.84 1.74
CA LEU A 132 1.34 -26.53 2.86
C LEU A 132 1.21 -27.72 3.83
N LYS A 133 1.10 -28.94 3.30
CA LYS A 133 1.05 -30.16 4.12
C LYS A 133 2.35 -30.42 4.86
N GLU A 134 3.50 -30.23 4.21
CA GLU A 134 4.82 -30.35 4.85
C GLU A 134 4.99 -29.31 5.97
N LEU A 135 4.52 -28.08 5.75
CA LEU A 135 4.61 -27.01 6.73
C LEU A 135 3.70 -27.25 7.94
N GLN A 136 2.49 -27.78 7.72
CA GLN A 136 1.61 -28.25 8.80
C GLN A 136 2.23 -29.40 9.59
N ALA A 137 2.85 -30.37 8.93
CA ALA A 137 3.52 -31.49 9.58
C ALA A 137 4.73 -31.02 10.42
N MET A 138 5.55 -30.12 9.90
CA MET A 138 6.66 -29.52 10.65
C MET A 138 6.18 -28.72 11.86
N THR A 139 5.07 -28.00 11.72
CA THR A 139 4.48 -27.22 12.82
C THR A 139 3.99 -28.14 13.93
N ALA A 140 3.28 -29.21 13.59
CA ALA A 140 2.84 -30.21 14.57
C ALA A 140 4.00 -30.91 15.27
N GLU A 141 5.05 -31.27 14.54
CA GLU A 141 6.26 -31.90 15.11
C GLU A 141 6.98 -30.92 16.06
N MET A 142 7.04 -29.63 15.71
CA MET A 142 7.61 -28.61 16.58
C MET A 142 6.79 -28.39 17.86
N GLU A 143 5.45 -28.45 17.78
CA GLU A 143 4.58 -28.39 18.96
C GLU A 143 4.75 -29.61 19.87
N GLU A 144 5.02 -30.80 19.33
CA GLU A 144 5.38 -31.97 20.13
C GLU A 144 6.73 -31.78 20.83
N LEU A 145 7.73 -31.29 20.10
CA LEU A 145 9.07 -31.03 20.65
C LEU A 145 9.06 -29.97 21.75
N GLU A 146 8.15 -29.00 21.68
CA GLU A 146 7.98 -27.97 22.72
C GLU A 146 7.54 -28.55 24.07
N LYS A 147 6.90 -29.73 24.12
CA LYS A 147 6.52 -30.39 25.38
C LYS A 147 7.71 -30.87 26.21
N PHE A 148 8.87 -31.05 25.57
CA PHE A 148 10.12 -31.44 26.23
C PHE A 148 10.91 -30.24 26.77
N ASP A 149 10.40 -29.01 26.59
CA ASP A 149 10.94 -27.80 27.21
C ASP A 149 10.51 -27.68 28.68
N HIS A 150 10.98 -28.60 29.52
CA HIS A 150 10.62 -28.67 30.96
C HIS A 150 11.01 -27.40 31.73
N THR A 151 12.05 -26.70 31.27
CA THR A 151 12.52 -25.43 31.86
C THR A 151 11.79 -24.19 31.31
N ARG A 152 10.82 -24.40 30.39
CA ARG A 152 10.03 -23.37 29.71
C ARG A 152 10.89 -22.31 29.04
N VAL A 153 12.10 -22.66 28.59
CA VAL A 153 13.04 -21.73 27.98
C VAL A 153 12.52 -21.23 26.64
N VAL A 154 12.00 -22.10 25.79
CA VAL A 154 11.43 -21.76 24.48
C VAL A 154 10.16 -20.94 24.65
N SER A 155 9.29 -21.34 25.57
CA SER A 155 8.06 -20.58 25.90
C SER A 155 8.40 -19.18 26.41
N LYS A 156 9.34 -19.06 27.36
CA LYS A 156 9.81 -17.76 27.87
C LYS A 156 10.61 -16.95 26.84
N GLN A 157 11.27 -17.61 25.89
CA GLN A 157 11.96 -16.93 24.79
C GLN A 157 10.95 -16.34 23.80
N ARG A 158 9.89 -17.06 23.44
CA ARG A 158 8.77 -16.53 22.63
C ARG A 158 8.10 -15.37 23.35
N GLU A 159 7.82 -15.52 24.64
CA GLU A 159 7.27 -14.45 25.47
C GLU A 159 8.21 -13.25 25.54
N ASN A 160 9.53 -13.47 25.70
CA ASN A 160 10.53 -12.40 25.63
C ASN A 160 10.60 -11.74 24.25
N GLN A 161 10.47 -12.48 23.16
CA GLN A 161 10.43 -11.90 21.81
C GLN A 161 9.17 -11.06 21.62
N ARG A 162 8.03 -11.54 22.13
CA ARG A 162 6.76 -10.80 22.13
C ARG A 162 6.89 -9.52 22.96
N LEU A 163 7.34 -9.64 24.20
CA LEU A 163 7.58 -8.51 25.11
C LEU A 163 8.63 -7.55 24.57
N LYS A 164 9.66 -8.03 23.85
CA LYS A 164 10.63 -7.16 23.18
C LYS A 164 10.00 -6.40 22.02
N ARG A 165 9.12 -7.03 21.23
CA ARG A 165 8.37 -6.36 20.16
C ARG A 165 7.43 -5.30 20.75
N GLU A 166 6.64 -5.68 21.75
CA GLU A 166 5.77 -4.77 22.51
C GLU A 166 6.56 -3.65 23.21
N LEU A 167 7.75 -3.93 23.75
CA LEU A 167 8.63 -2.92 24.36
C LEU A 167 9.26 -1.99 23.31
N THR A 168 9.50 -2.48 22.10
CA THR A 168 10.02 -1.65 21.00
C THR A 168 8.91 -0.72 20.54
N GLU A 169 7.69 -1.24 20.34
CA GLU A 169 6.49 -0.43 20.08
C GLU A 169 6.26 0.60 21.19
N CYS A 170 6.32 0.19 22.46
CA CYS A 170 6.16 1.10 23.59
C CYS A 170 7.30 2.12 23.72
N ARG A 171 8.54 1.76 23.38
CA ARG A 171 9.67 2.70 23.37
C ARG A 171 9.52 3.72 22.23
N ASP A 172 9.05 3.28 21.07
CA ASP A 172 8.73 4.16 19.95
C ASP A 172 7.57 5.10 20.32
N GLU A 173 6.60 4.63 21.11
CA GLU A 173 5.54 5.45 21.71
C GLU A 173 6.06 6.41 22.80
N LEU A 174 7.01 6.01 23.64
CA LEU A 174 7.57 6.82 24.73
C LEU A 174 8.59 7.87 24.24
N GLN A 175 9.22 7.64 23.09
CA GLN A 175 10.06 8.64 22.41
C GLN A 175 9.23 9.63 21.58
N ALA A 176 7.93 9.37 21.40
CA ALA A 176 7.00 10.37 20.93
C ALA A 176 6.85 11.45 22.02
N THR A 177 7.23 12.68 21.69
CA THR A 177 7.10 13.85 22.57
C THR A 177 5.61 14.04 22.92
N PRO A 178 5.25 14.52 24.14
CA PRO A 178 3.84 14.72 24.49
C PRO A 178 3.23 15.75 23.53
N LEU A 179 2.22 15.34 22.76
CA LEU A 179 1.48 16.24 21.90
C LEU A 179 0.78 17.32 22.75
N PRO A 180 0.69 18.57 22.25
CA PRO A 180 -0.29 19.53 22.76
C PRO A 180 -1.70 18.92 22.65
N PRO A 181 -2.66 19.32 23.52
CA PRO A 181 -3.95 18.67 23.65
C PRO A 181 -4.64 18.64 22.29
N THR A 182 -4.57 17.48 21.64
CA THR A 182 -5.30 17.19 20.42
C THR A 182 -6.70 16.78 20.87
N PRO A 183 -7.77 17.33 20.27
CA PRO A 183 -9.12 16.90 20.61
C PRO A 183 -9.20 15.38 20.46
N GLU A 184 -9.85 14.71 21.40
CA GLU A 184 -10.15 13.28 21.25
C GLU A 184 -10.73 13.03 19.84
N PRO A 185 -10.19 12.07 19.06
CA PRO A 185 -10.81 11.67 17.82
C PRO A 185 -12.10 10.93 18.17
N GLY A 186 -13.15 11.72 18.39
CA GLY A 186 -14.52 11.25 18.45
C GLY A 186 -14.92 10.69 17.10
N HIS A 187 -15.92 9.82 17.12
CA HIS A 187 -16.67 9.39 15.95
C HIS A 187 -16.87 10.57 14.98
N CYS A 188 -16.72 10.33 13.68
CA CYS A 188 -16.96 11.34 12.65
C CYS A 188 -18.25 12.10 13.00
N PRO A 189 -18.22 13.42 13.27
CA PRO A 189 -19.42 14.16 13.65
C PRO A 189 -20.46 14.19 12.53
N GLN A 190 -20.08 13.68 11.35
CA GLN A 190 -20.86 13.66 10.13
C GLN A 190 -21.45 12.28 9.85
N GLY A 191 -21.09 11.23 10.60
CA GLY A 191 -21.56 9.86 10.34
C GLY A 191 -20.75 9.12 9.28
N HIS A 192 -21.30 8.01 8.78
CA HIS A 192 -20.66 7.24 7.70
C HIS A 192 -21.07 7.78 6.33
N LEU A 193 -20.19 7.65 5.34
CA LEU A 193 -20.50 7.96 3.95
C LEU A 193 -21.66 7.09 3.44
N VAL A 194 -22.74 7.73 2.99
CA VAL A 194 -23.92 7.04 2.45
C VAL A 194 -24.07 7.19 0.94
N ASN A 195 -23.66 8.33 0.37
CA ASN A 195 -23.85 8.56 -1.05
C ASN A 195 -22.91 9.63 -1.62
N VAL A 196 -22.74 9.63 -2.94
CA VAL A 196 -22.02 10.65 -3.70
C VAL A 196 -22.89 11.12 -4.86
N THR A 197 -23.03 12.44 -5.02
CA THR A 197 -23.91 13.05 -6.04
C THR A 197 -23.15 14.05 -6.91
N GLY A 198 -23.45 14.12 -8.21
CA GLY A 198 -22.75 15.01 -9.14
C GLY A 198 -22.64 14.43 -10.55
N PRO A 199 -21.75 14.98 -11.40
CA PRO A 199 -20.82 16.08 -11.10
C PRO A 199 -21.53 17.44 -10.99
N LYS A 200 -21.13 18.28 -10.03
CA LYS A 200 -21.62 19.67 -9.86
C LYS A 200 -20.86 20.65 -10.76
N THR A 201 -19.55 20.51 -10.82
CA THR A 201 -18.67 21.20 -11.76
C THR A 201 -18.18 20.21 -12.80
N ASN A 202 -18.18 20.60 -14.07
CA ASN A 202 -17.47 19.92 -15.13
C ASN A 202 -16.83 20.97 -16.05
N THR A 203 -15.52 21.15 -15.95
CA THR A 203 -14.78 22.11 -16.78
C THR A 203 -13.48 21.49 -17.29
N GLY A 204 -13.11 21.81 -18.53
CA GLY A 204 -11.78 21.45 -19.04
C GLY A 204 -10.69 22.29 -18.38
N THR A 205 -9.47 21.78 -18.38
CA THR A 205 -8.30 22.61 -18.06
C THR A 205 -7.94 23.54 -19.22
N GLU A 206 -7.27 24.66 -18.90
CA GLU A 206 -6.76 25.59 -19.91
C GLU A 206 -5.64 25.01 -20.78
N TYR A 207 -5.12 23.84 -20.44
CA TYR A 207 -4.09 23.15 -21.21
C TYR A 207 -4.66 22.26 -22.33
N GLY A 208 -5.99 22.20 -22.47
CA GLY A 208 -6.66 21.31 -23.40
C GLY A 208 -6.58 19.84 -22.98
N THR A 209 -6.90 18.93 -23.89
CA THR A 209 -7.01 17.49 -23.61
C THR A 209 -5.67 16.75 -23.62
N SER A 210 -4.56 17.43 -23.87
CA SER A 210 -3.22 16.82 -23.96
C SER A 210 -2.64 16.43 -22.59
N TYR A 211 -3.18 16.97 -21.50
CA TYR A 211 -2.68 16.75 -20.14
C TYR A 211 -3.72 15.97 -19.33
N SER A 212 -3.79 14.67 -19.58
CA SER A 212 -4.80 13.80 -18.96
C SER A 212 -4.53 13.47 -17.49
N TYR A 213 -3.33 13.80 -16.97
CA TYR A 213 -2.97 13.58 -15.58
C TYR A 213 -2.73 14.89 -14.82
N GLY A 214 -3.20 14.92 -13.58
CA GLY A 214 -3.05 16.05 -12.68
C GLY A 214 -3.91 15.87 -11.43
N ALA A 215 -3.93 16.92 -10.61
CA ALA A 215 -4.85 17.08 -9.50
C ALA A 215 -5.19 18.54 -9.29
N TRP A 216 -6.31 18.76 -8.62
CA TRP A 216 -6.77 20.06 -8.25
C TRP A 216 -7.58 19.97 -6.96
N GLY A 217 -7.83 21.11 -6.35
CA GLY A 217 -8.65 21.18 -5.15
C GLY A 217 -8.54 22.52 -4.45
N GLN A 218 -8.93 22.49 -3.18
CA GLN A 218 -8.72 23.59 -2.24
C GLN A 218 -7.67 23.18 -1.21
N ASP A 219 -7.08 24.16 -0.53
CA ASP A 219 -6.34 23.87 0.69
C ASP A 219 -7.34 23.43 1.77
N ALA A 220 -7.10 22.27 2.38
CA ALA A 220 -7.96 21.75 3.44
C ALA A 220 -7.87 22.58 4.74
N ASN A 221 -6.78 23.31 4.95
CA ASN A 221 -6.58 24.23 6.07
C ASN A 221 -5.96 25.56 5.58
N PRO A 222 -6.72 26.39 4.83
CA PRO A 222 -6.19 27.56 4.15
C PRO A 222 -5.79 28.66 5.15
N PRO A 223 -4.74 29.45 4.85
CA PRO A 223 -4.45 30.66 5.60
C PRO A 223 -5.55 31.71 5.38
N ALA A 224 -5.66 32.65 6.31
CA ALA A 224 -6.65 33.72 6.24
C ALA A 224 -6.55 34.51 4.92
N GLY A 225 -7.68 34.68 4.23
CA GLY A 225 -7.79 35.35 2.93
C GLY A 225 -7.61 34.43 1.70
N LYS A 226 -7.21 33.17 1.88
CA LYS A 226 -7.13 32.16 0.81
C LYS A 226 -8.23 31.10 0.88
N GLU A 227 -9.28 31.33 1.66
CA GLU A 227 -10.34 30.35 1.93
C GLU A 227 -11.10 29.89 0.68
N ASN A 228 -11.19 30.75 -0.35
CA ASN A 228 -11.89 30.43 -1.59
C ASN A 228 -10.95 30.12 -2.75
N TRP A 229 -9.65 29.98 -2.46
CA TRP A 229 -8.66 29.74 -3.49
C TRP A 229 -8.65 28.27 -3.92
N PHE A 230 -8.35 28.07 -5.19
CA PHE A 230 -8.19 26.75 -5.79
C PHE A 230 -6.77 26.63 -6.33
N TRP A 231 -6.24 25.43 -6.27
CA TRP A 231 -4.95 25.10 -6.85
C TRP A 231 -5.14 24.04 -7.94
N LEU A 232 -4.26 24.09 -8.94
CA LEU A 232 -4.20 23.13 -10.03
C LEU A 232 -2.74 22.72 -10.26
N VAL A 233 -2.53 21.41 -10.32
CA VAL A 233 -1.26 20.79 -10.72
C VAL A 233 -1.56 19.87 -11.90
N ALA A 234 -1.26 20.34 -13.11
CA ALA A 234 -1.28 19.52 -14.32
C ALA A 234 0.10 18.89 -14.53
N LEU A 235 0.16 17.59 -14.85
CA LEU A 235 1.43 16.91 -15.12
C LEU A 235 1.91 17.24 -16.54
N THR A 236 2.64 18.35 -16.65
CA THR A 236 3.03 18.96 -17.92
C THR A 236 4.12 18.21 -18.69
N SER A 237 4.73 17.18 -18.11
CA SER A 237 5.75 16.38 -18.78
C SER A 237 5.44 14.89 -18.67
N SER A 238 5.25 14.26 -19.83
CA SER A 238 5.01 12.82 -20.01
C SER A 238 3.81 12.25 -19.26
N ASN A 239 2.86 13.07 -18.80
CA ASN A 239 1.81 12.68 -17.85
C ASN A 239 2.36 12.13 -16.51
N VAL A 240 3.56 12.54 -16.12
CA VAL A 240 4.25 12.06 -14.90
C VAL A 240 4.71 13.20 -14.01
N TYR A 241 5.21 14.29 -14.61
CA TYR A 241 5.95 15.30 -13.87
C TYR A 241 5.29 16.68 -13.94
N ALA A 242 5.37 17.41 -12.83
CA ALA A 242 5.05 18.83 -12.74
C ALA A 242 6.09 19.60 -11.91
N ASN A 243 6.32 20.87 -12.23
CA ASN A 243 7.29 21.73 -11.55
C ASN A 243 6.69 23.04 -11.01
N TYR A 244 5.39 23.24 -11.14
CA TYR A 244 4.71 24.42 -10.62
C TYR A 244 3.26 24.10 -10.24
N ILE A 245 2.71 24.98 -9.41
CA ILE A 245 1.31 24.97 -8.97
C ILE A 245 0.67 26.23 -9.52
N ARG A 246 -0.54 26.12 -10.06
CA ARG A 246 -1.33 27.28 -10.50
C ARG A 246 -2.38 27.60 -9.45
N GLU A 247 -2.46 28.87 -9.05
CA GLU A 247 -3.45 29.36 -8.07
C GLU A 247 -4.56 30.18 -8.76
N TYR A 248 -5.79 30.00 -8.29
CA TYR A 248 -6.98 30.77 -8.70
C TYR A 248 -7.67 31.29 -7.44
N SER A 249 -8.15 32.53 -7.47
CA SER A 249 -8.77 33.17 -6.30
C SER A 249 -10.20 32.69 -6.00
N SER A 250 -10.83 32.00 -6.97
CA SER A 250 -12.19 31.47 -6.89
C SER A 250 -12.46 30.39 -7.94
N LEU A 251 -13.55 29.62 -7.77
CA LEU A 251 -14.00 28.64 -8.76
C LEU A 251 -14.34 29.30 -10.10
N SER A 252 -14.98 30.47 -10.07
CA SER A 252 -15.31 31.24 -11.27
C SER A 252 -14.04 31.66 -12.03
N SER A 253 -12.99 32.08 -11.33
CA SER A 253 -11.70 32.41 -11.96
C SER A 253 -11.02 31.17 -12.55
N LEU A 254 -11.15 30.00 -11.92
CA LEU A 254 -10.64 28.74 -12.47
C LEU A 254 -11.37 28.34 -13.75
N ILE A 255 -12.70 28.39 -13.77
CA ILE A 255 -13.51 28.09 -14.97
C ILE A 255 -13.21 29.07 -16.10
N ALA A 256 -12.98 30.34 -15.78
CA ALA A 256 -12.61 31.37 -16.76
C ALA A 256 -11.11 31.34 -17.14
N ALA A 257 -10.32 30.42 -16.59
CA ALA A 257 -8.87 30.34 -16.76
C ALA A 257 -8.11 31.64 -16.40
N VAL A 258 -8.64 32.41 -15.45
CA VAL A 258 -8.02 33.65 -14.92
C VAL A 258 -7.18 33.30 -13.70
N LYS A 259 -5.91 32.94 -13.93
CA LYS A 259 -4.99 32.59 -12.84
C LYS A 259 -4.51 33.81 -12.05
N VAL A 260 -4.26 33.61 -10.76
CA VAL A 260 -3.52 34.58 -9.93
C VAL A 260 -2.04 34.53 -10.28
N GLY A 261 -1.48 33.34 -10.45
CA GLY A 261 -0.09 33.14 -10.80
C GLY A 261 0.33 31.67 -10.77
N ASP A 262 1.56 31.44 -11.21
CA ASP A 262 2.23 30.14 -11.15
C ASP A 262 3.29 30.18 -10.04
N VAL A 263 3.18 29.27 -9.09
CA VAL A 263 4.16 29.07 -8.02
C VAL A 263 5.11 27.96 -8.44
N VAL A 264 6.31 28.36 -8.85
CA VAL A 264 7.35 27.45 -9.35
C VAL A 264 8.02 26.72 -8.19
N ILE A 265 7.97 25.40 -8.21
CA ILE A 265 8.66 24.49 -7.27
C ILE A 265 10.07 24.20 -7.76
N ALA A 266 10.22 24.00 -9.07
CA ALA A 266 11.49 23.69 -9.71
C ALA A 266 11.64 24.38 -11.07
N SER A 267 12.89 24.67 -11.46
CA SER A 267 13.18 25.40 -12.70
C SER A 267 12.81 24.63 -13.98
N ALA A 268 12.74 23.31 -13.92
CA ALA A 268 12.41 22.45 -15.06
C ALA A 268 11.86 21.09 -14.62
N ASN A 269 11.34 20.32 -15.57
CA ASN A 269 10.98 18.90 -15.41
C ASN A 269 11.97 18.00 -16.17
N PRO A 270 12.43 16.88 -15.60
CA PRO A 270 12.47 16.56 -14.17
C PRO A 270 13.72 17.16 -13.48
N THR A 271 13.61 17.45 -12.18
CA THR A 271 14.72 17.80 -11.27
C THR A 271 14.45 17.16 -9.89
N THR A 272 15.35 17.36 -8.92
CA THR A 272 15.24 16.75 -7.59
C THR A 272 13.95 17.11 -6.83
N ASN A 273 13.38 18.30 -7.09
CA ASN A 273 12.19 18.80 -6.38
C ASN A 273 10.90 18.67 -7.19
N THR A 274 10.98 18.10 -8.40
CA THR A 274 9.83 17.90 -9.29
C THR A 274 8.77 17.01 -8.63
N ILE A 275 7.50 17.35 -8.85
CA ILE A 275 6.34 16.52 -8.50
C ILE A 275 6.35 15.28 -9.38
N GLN A 276 6.17 14.11 -8.79
CA GLN A 276 6.00 12.85 -9.50
C GLN A 276 4.64 12.24 -9.18
N GLY A 277 3.84 11.99 -10.24
CA GLY A 277 2.51 11.41 -10.13
C GLY A 277 1.42 12.45 -9.85
N PRO A 278 0.14 12.06 -10.04
CA PRO A 278 -1.00 12.98 -9.94
C PRO A 278 -1.47 13.22 -8.50
N ASN A 279 -1.14 12.33 -7.56
CA ASN A 279 -1.71 12.34 -6.22
C ASN A 279 -1.02 13.35 -5.30
N VAL A 280 -1.47 14.61 -5.38
CA VAL A 280 -0.96 15.72 -4.57
C VAL A 280 -2.10 16.40 -3.82
N VAL A 281 -1.79 16.98 -2.66
CA VAL A 281 -2.75 17.69 -1.81
C VAL A 281 -2.13 18.96 -1.22
N MET A 282 -2.97 19.92 -0.86
CA MET A 282 -2.56 21.14 -0.18
C MET A 282 -3.15 21.19 1.23
N TYR A 283 -2.29 21.48 2.20
CA TYR A 283 -2.67 21.62 3.61
C TYR A 283 -1.82 22.69 4.29
N GLY A 284 -2.44 23.76 4.76
CA GLY A 284 -1.75 24.78 5.55
C GLY A 284 -0.73 25.58 4.75
N ASP A 285 -1.09 26.07 3.57
CA ASP A 285 -0.22 26.81 2.63
C ASP A 285 1.04 26.02 2.24
N ALA A 286 0.93 24.69 2.20
CA ALA A 286 1.98 23.80 1.73
C ALA A 286 1.42 22.68 0.84
N LEU A 287 2.11 22.39 -0.26
CA LEU A 287 1.80 21.27 -1.14
C LEU A 287 2.56 20.02 -0.69
N TYR A 288 1.85 18.90 -0.55
CA TYR A 288 2.41 17.58 -0.29
C TYR A 288 2.33 16.75 -1.57
N TYR A 289 3.42 16.09 -1.94
CA TYR A 289 3.53 15.31 -3.17
C TYR A 289 4.60 14.22 -3.08
N GLY A 290 4.57 13.25 -3.99
CA GLY A 290 5.63 12.24 -4.14
C GLY A 290 6.92 12.86 -4.67
N CYS A 291 8.02 12.71 -3.94
CA CYS A 291 9.33 13.19 -4.38
C CYS A 291 9.81 12.46 -5.64
N TYR A 292 10.48 13.19 -6.53
CA TYR A 292 11.07 12.61 -7.73
C TYR A 292 11.99 11.42 -7.42
N ASN A 293 11.70 10.27 -8.05
CA ASN A 293 12.55 9.08 -8.05
C ASN A 293 12.88 8.56 -6.64
N SER A 294 11.95 8.73 -5.68
CA SER A 294 12.16 8.38 -4.28
C SER A 294 10.87 7.90 -3.61
N HIS A 295 11.00 7.06 -2.58
CA HIS A 295 9.91 6.66 -1.69
C HIS A 295 9.72 7.68 -0.55
N SER A 296 9.76 8.97 -0.88
CA SER A 296 9.67 10.05 0.09
C SER A 296 8.53 11.00 -0.26
N ILE A 297 7.94 11.60 0.76
CA ILE A 297 6.96 12.67 0.63
C ILE A 297 7.70 13.99 0.68
N CYS A 298 7.46 14.82 -0.32
CA CYS A 298 7.95 16.18 -0.42
C CYS A 298 6.86 17.14 0.06
N ARG A 299 7.25 18.11 0.88
CA ARG A 299 6.43 19.22 1.34
C ARG A 299 7.04 20.52 0.84
N PHE A 300 6.35 21.18 -0.08
CA PHE A 300 6.72 22.49 -0.60
C PHE A 300 5.92 23.58 0.13
N ASN A 301 6.61 24.46 0.84
CA ASN A 301 6.00 25.61 1.50
C ASN A 301 5.74 26.72 0.47
N MET A 302 4.48 27.12 0.28
CA MET A 302 4.08 28.08 -0.76
C MET A 302 4.66 29.48 -0.50
N THR A 303 4.73 29.88 0.77
CA THR A 303 5.27 31.19 1.19
C THR A 303 6.80 31.22 1.15
N GLN A 304 7.47 30.23 1.76
CA GLN A 304 8.94 30.21 1.86
C GLN A 304 9.63 29.70 0.60
N ARG A 305 8.89 29.05 -0.32
CA ARG A 305 9.40 28.41 -1.53
C ARG A 305 10.53 27.41 -1.25
N ALA A 306 10.38 26.66 -0.17
CA ALA A 306 11.33 25.67 0.29
C ALA A 306 10.70 24.27 0.30
N VAL A 307 11.47 23.27 -0.12
CA VAL A 307 11.08 21.87 -0.08
C VAL A 307 11.72 21.21 1.14
N THR A 308 10.89 20.51 1.91
CA THR A 308 11.32 19.61 2.99
C THR A 308 10.81 18.21 2.68
N THR A 309 11.48 17.18 3.19
CA THR A 309 11.16 15.79 2.83
C THR A 309 11.07 14.88 4.05
N VAL A 310 10.29 13.82 3.91
CA VAL A 310 10.25 12.71 4.86
C VAL A 310 10.21 11.39 4.11
N SER A 311 11.08 10.46 4.47
CA SER A 311 11.18 9.15 3.81
C SER A 311 10.25 8.14 4.45
N LEU A 312 9.53 7.39 3.62
CA LEU A 312 8.73 6.25 4.04
C LEU A 312 9.65 5.07 4.44
N PRO A 313 9.12 4.03 5.10
CA PRO A 313 9.88 2.83 5.41
C PRO A 313 10.56 2.25 4.17
N LYS A 314 11.69 1.56 4.39
CA LYS A 314 12.45 0.90 3.33
C LYS A 314 11.54 0.00 2.51
N ASP A 315 11.77 -0.04 1.20
CA ASP A 315 11.04 -0.86 0.22
C ASP A 315 9.60 -0.45 -0.08
N SER A 316 9.13 0.68 0.46
CA SER A 316 7.89 1.33 0.03
C SER A 316 7.88 1.56 -1.49
N GLY A 317 6.70 1.41 -2.11
CA GLY A 317 6.50 1.62 -3.53
C GLY A 317 6.90 3.02 -4.01
N PHE A 318 7.64 3.09 -5.11
CA PHE A 318 7.93 4.31 -5.84
C PHE A 318 8.28 3.96 -7.30
N ASN A 319 8.24 4.94 -8.19
CA ASN A 319 8.52 4.77 -9.62
C ASN A 319 7.69 3.67 -10.31
N ASN A 320 6.37 3.71 -10.11
CA ASN A 320 5.43 2.84 -10.81
C ASN A 320 5.61 1.34 -10.50
N LYS A 321 6.12 1.01 -9.30
CA LYS A 321 6.27 -0.36 -8.80
C LYS A 321 4.93 -0.94 -8.37
N PHE A 322 4.11 -0.13 -7.71
CA PHE A 322 2.79 -0.48 -7.19
C PHE A 322 1.73 0.59 -7.47
N PRO A 323 1.44 0.90 -8.75
CA PRO A 323 0.36 1.83 -9.09
C PRO A 323 -1.02 1.26 -8.74
N PHE A 324 -2.01 2.15 -8.64
CA PHE A 324 -3.42 1.77 -8.74
C PHE A 324 -3.74 1.21 -10.12
N CYS A 325 -4.66 0.26 -10.19
CA CYS A 325 -4.99 -0.43 -11.43
C CYS A 325 -6.46 -0.86 -11.46
N HIS A 326 -6.91 -1.16 -12.67
CA HIS A 326 -8.07 -2.00 -12.95
C HIS A 326 -7.68 -3.04 -14.00
N LEU A 327 -8.63 -3.90 -14.40
CA LEU A 327 -8.35 -5.04 -15.30
C LEU A 327 -7.73 -4.66 -16.65
N GLN A 328 -7.94 -3.43 -17.14
CA GLN A 328 -7.51 -3.01 -18.48
C GLN A 328 -6.34 -2.04 -18.48
N ALA A 329 -6.08 -1.33 -17.37
CA ALA A 329 -5.00 -0.35 -17.29
C ALA A 329 -4.57 -0.07 -15.84
N CYS A 330 -3.38 0.51 -15.71
CA CYS A 330 -2.86 1.05 -14.45
C CYS A 330 -2.63 2.55 -14.57
N TYR A 331 -2.85 3.27 -13.47
CA TYR A 331 -2.61 4.72 -13.38
C TYR A 331 -1.16 4.96 -13.02
N VAL A 332 -0.39 5.48 -13.97
CA VAL A 332 1.07 5.54 -13.83
C VAL A 332 1.50 6.45 -12.68
N TYR A 333 2.54 6.04 -11.95
CA TYR A 333 3.14 6.80 -10.84
C TYR A 333 2.17 7.17 -9.71
N THR A 334 1.23 6.27 -9.40
CA THR A 334 0.28 6.39 -8.27
C THR A 334 0.65 5.48 -7.08
N ASP A 335 1.93 5.11 -6.96
CA ASP A 335 2.45 4.29 -5.85
C ASP A 335 2.12 4.90 -4.49
N LEU A 336 2.29 6.21 -4.40
CA LEU A 336 1.91 7.04 -3.27
C LEU A 336 0.61 7.77 -3.60
N ASP A 337 -0.28 7.81 -2.64
CA ASP A 337 -1.51 8.58 -2.72
C ASP A 337 -1.63 9.44 -1.47
N LEU A 338 -1.73 10.75 -1.65
CA LEU A 338 -1.81 11.70 -0.56
C LEU A 338 -3.25 12.18 -0.46
N ALA A 339 -3.75 12.25 0.77
CA ALA A 339 -5.12 12.65 1.04
C ALA A 339 -5.17 13.64 2.20
N THR A 340 -6.21 14.45 2.24
CA THR A 340 -6.53 15.35 3.34
C THR A 340 -7.92 15.06 3.88
N ASP A 341 -8.08 15.22 5.18
CA ASP A 341 -9.38 15.20 5.84
C ASP A 341 -9.40 16.22 6.99
N GLU A 342 -10.43 16.15 7.83
CA GLU A 342 -10.63 17.00 9.02
C GLU A 342 -9.47 16.93 10.03
N SER A 343 -8.68 15.86 10.02
CA SER A 343 -7.55 15.62 10.94
C SER A 343 -6.18 15.93 10.32
N GLY A 344 -6.14 16.26 9.03
CA GLY A 344 -4.96 16.74 8.32
C GLY A 344 -4.51 15.84 7.18
N VAL A 345 -3.19 15.69 7.01
CA VAL A 345 -2.59 15.00 5.86
C VAL A 345 -2.38 13.51 6.16
N TRP A 346 -2.63 12.68 5.15
CA TRP A 346 -2.46 11.24 5.14
C TRP A 346 -1.72 10.82 3.88
N VAL A 347 -1.03 9.68 3.96
CA VAL A 347 -0.45 9.00 2.81
C VAL A 347 -0.92 7.56 2.81
N THR A 348 -1.29 7.05 1.64
CA THR A 348 -1.46 5.63 1.39
C THR A 348 -0.42 5.13 0.41
N TYR A 349 0.16 3.98 0.72
CA TYR A 349 1.22 3.37 -0.08
C TYR A 349 1.19 1.85 0.13
N THR A 350 2.14 1.14 -0.44
CA THR A 350 2.28 -0.30 -0.22
C THR A 350 3.75 -0.71 -0.24
N SER A 351 4.05 -1.91 0.26
CA SER A 351 5.37 -2.51 0.25
C SER A 351 5.27 -4.02 -0.01
N PRO A 352 6.39 -4.69 -0.36
CA PRO A 352 6.44 -6.14 -0.42
C PRO A 352 6.03 -6.79 0.91
N ASP A 353 6.38 -6.17 2.04
CA ASP A 353 6.09 -6.69 3.39
C ASP A 353 4.59 -6.68 3.71
N SER A 354 3.81 -5.78 3.11
CA SER A 354 2.34 -5.80 3.21
C SER A 354 1.67 -6.68 2.15
N PHE A 355 2.44 -7.50 1.41
CA PHE A 355 1.94 -8.33 0.31
C PHE A 355 1.18 -7.53 -0.77
N GLY A 356 1.53 -6.26 -0.96
CA GLY A 356 0.81 -5.39 -1.90
C GLY A 356 -0.49 -4.78 -1.34
N ASN A 357 -0.81 -5.00 -0.06
CA ASN A 357 -1.92 -4.34 0.59
C ASN A 357 -1.61 -2.88 0.91
N VAL A 358 -2.66 -2.06 0.93
CA VAL A 358 -2.59 -0.65 1.25
C VAL A 358 -2.19 -0.47 2.71
N ILE A 359 -1.20 0.39 2.92
CA ILE A 359 -0.76 0.89 4.22
C ILE A 359 -1.19 2.35 4.30
N ILE A 360 -1.91 2.71 5.36
CA ILE A 360 -2.29 4.09 5.66
C ILE A 360 -1.29 4.64 6.67
N ARG A 361 -0.87 5.88 6.49
CA ARG A 361 0.00 6.55 7.47
C ARG A 361 -0.35 8.02 7.62
N LYS A 362 -0.40 8.49 8.87
CA LYS A 362 -0.62 9.91 9.15
C LYS A 362 0.65 10.69 8.83
N VAL A 363 0.52 11.84 8.18
CA VAL A 363 1.63 12.78 7.98
C VAL A 363 1.43 13.94 8.95
N GLU A 364 2.35 14.07 9.90
CA GLU A 364 2.34 15.15 10.87
C GLU A 364 2.81 16.43 10.17
N ALA A 365 1.98 17.48 10.25
CA ALA A 365 2.19 18.75 9.59
C ALA A 365 3.30 19.56 10.29
N GLY A 366 4.55 19.17 10.08
CA GLY A 366 5.76 19.84 10.54
C GLY A 366 6.61 20.38 9.39
N SER A 367 7.70 21.07 9.73
CA SER A 367 8.73 21.50 8.79
C SER A 367 10.11 21.17 9.37
N PRO A 368 10.70 20.00 9.06
CA PRO A 368 10.24 19.00 8.08
C PRO A 368 9.00 18.22 8.53
N PRO A 369 8.22 17.65 7.58
CA PRO A 369 7.12 16.77 7.92
C PRO A 369 7.64 15.52 8.63
N ALA A 370 6.81 14.91 9.47
CA ALA A 370 7.13 13.66 10.15
C ALA A 370 6.06 12.61 9.87
N LEU A 371 6.43 11.34 9.99
CA LEU A 371 5.48 10.25 9.85
C LEU A 371 4.89 9.90 11.21
N GLY A 372 3.58 9.96 11.31
CA GLY A 372 2.82 9.53 12.48
C GLY A 372 2.49 8.04 12.44
N ARG A 373 1.36 7.71 13.06
CA ARG A 373 0.82 6.36 13.20
C ARG A 373 0.57 5.69 11.84
N THR A 374 0.72 4.36 11.81
CA THR A 374 0.55 3.51 10.63
C THR A 374 -0.58 2.52 10.86
N TRP A 375 -1.37 2.24 9.82
CA TRP A 375 -2.40 1.20 9.80
C TRP A 375 -2.21 0.30 8.58
N ASN A 376 -2.28 -1.01 8.81
CA ASN A 376 -2.21 -2.01 7.76
C ASN A 376 -3.62 -2.46 7.42
N THR A 377 -3.94 -2.54 6.13
CA THR A 377 -5.26 -2.96 5.64
C THR A 377 -5.20 -4.32 4.96
N SER A 378 -6.36 -4.90 4.66
CA SER A 378 -6.48 -6.06 3.77
C SER A 378 -6.74 -5.71 2.30
N LEU A 379 -6.87 -4.42 1.97
CA LEU A 379 -7.11 -3.96 0.60
C LEU A 379 -5.85 -4.08 -0.27
N HIS A 380 -5.87 -4.92 -1.30
CA HIS A 380 -4.79 -4.96 -2.28
C HIS A 380 -4.83 -3.75 -3.22
N LYS A 381 -3.76 -2.94 -3.24
CA LYS A 381 -3.70 -1.66 -3.98
C LYS A 381 -4.06 -1.77 -5.46
N ARG A 382 -3.68 -2.85 -6.16
CA ARG A 382 -3.99 -3.05 -7.59
C ARG A 382 -5.46 -3.39 -7.89
N THR A 383 -6.27 -3.62 -6.87
CA THR A 383 -7.73 -3.82 -7.01
C THR A 383 -8.51 -2.52 -6.89
N ALA A 384 -7.85 -1.44 -6.45
CA ALA A 384 -8.41 -0.11 -6.34
C ALA A 384 -7.87 0.81 -7.44
N THR A 385 -8.69 1.78 -7.81
CA THR A 385 -8.37 2.82 -8.81
C THR A 385 -7.94 4.12 -8.16
N ASN A 386 -8.49 4.44 -6.99
CA ASN A 386 -8.14 5.63 -6.21
C ASN A 386 -8.51 5.43 -4.73
N THR A 387 -8.02 6.33 -3.87
CA THR A 387 -8.44 6.40 -2.47
C THR A 387 -8.64 7.83 -2.00
N PHE A 388 -9.46 8.03 -0.97
CA PHE A 388 -9.57 9.31 -0.28
C PHE A 388 -9.82 9.10 1.21
N MET A 389 -9.51 10.11 2.02
CA MET A 389 -9.78 10.11 3.46
C MET A 389 -10.92 11.06 3.78
N ALA A 390 -11.83 10.67 4.65
CA ALA A 390 -12.80 11.57 5.27
C ALA A 390 -13.03 11.13 6.72
N CYS A 391 -12.96 12.06 7.67
CA CYS A 391 -13.13 11.78 9.10
C CYS A 391 -12.25 10.63 9.65
N GLY A 392 -11.02 10.47 9.18
CA GLY A 392 -10.15 9.37 9.59
C GLY A 392 -10.58 8.00 9.06
N VAL A 393 -11.50 7.94 8.09
CA VAL A 393 -11.88 6.73 7.38
C VAL A 393 -11.30 6.79 5.97
N LEU A 394 -10.55 5.77 5.59
CA LEU A 394 -10.11 5.58 4.20
C LEU A 394 -11.28 5.02 3.40
N TYR A 395 -11.53 5.57 2.24
CA TYR A 395 -12.43 5.01 1.23
C TYR A 395 -11.64 4.69 -0.03
N ALA A 396 -11.91 3.53 -0.64
CA ALA A 396 -11.28 3.15 -1.91
C ALA A 396 -12.31 2.94 -3.01
N THR A 397 -11.93 3.34 -4.22
CA THR A 397 -12.76 3.22 -5.41
C THR A 397 -12.27 2.10 -6.32
N ARG A 398 -13.18 1.53 -7.13
CA ARG A 398 -12.84 0.62 -8.22
C ARG A 398 -13.63 0.94 -9.48
N TYR A 399 -12.98 0.64 -10.61
CA TYR A 399 -13.58 0.80 -11.93
C TYR A 399 -14.63 -0.28 -12.14
N LEU A 400 -15.85 0.13 -12.49
CA LEU A 400 -16.89 -0.79 -12.99
C LEU A 400 -16.97 -0.75 -14.51
N ASP A 401 -17.19 0.46 -15.04
CA ASP A 401 -17.31 0.70 -16.48
C ASP A 401 -16.89 2.14 -16.82
N LYS A 402 -17.04 2.53 -18.09
CA LYS A 402 -16.62 3.84 -18.60
C LYS A 402 -17.38 5.00 -17.97
N GLU A 403 -18.56 4.76 -17.43
CA GLU A 403 -19.49 5.76 -16.91
C GLU A 403 -19.67 5.66 -15.39
N THR A 404 -19.10 4.64 -14.76
CA THR A 404 -19.35 4.31 -13.36
C THR A 404 -18.06 3.92 -12.63
N GLU A 405 -17.82 4.58 -11.49
CA GLU A 405 -16.87 4.17 -10.44
C GLU A 405 -17.66 3.70 -9.22
N GLU A 406 -17.13 2.77 -8.43
CA GLU A 406 -17.76 2.33 -7.18
C GLU A 406 -16.83 2.57 -6.00
N ILE A 407 -17.32 3.22 -4.96
CA ILE A 407 -16.72 3.19 -3.63
C ILE A 407 -17.14 1.87 -3.00
N PHE A 408 -16.20 0.93 -2.93
CA PHE A 408 -16.48 -0.44 -2.55
C PHE A 408 -15.86 -0.82 -1.20
N TYR A 409 -14.88 -0.05 -0.72
CA TYR A 409 -14.13 -0.39 0.49
C TYR A 409 -13.99 0.80 1.43
N SER A 410 -14.02 0.53 2.74
CA SER A 410 -13.62 1.50 3.75
C SER A 410 -12.79 0.89 4.88
N PHE A 411 -11.88 1.68 5.47
CA PHE A 411 -11.10 1.35 6.66
C PHE A 411 -11.20 2.48 7.68
N ASP A 412 -11.74 2.21 8.87
CA ASP A 412 -11.79 3.17 9.97
C ASP A 412 -10.50 3.11 10.80
N THR A 413 -9.75 4.22 10.86
CA THR A 413 -8.46 4.28 11.58
C THR A 413 -8.58 4.30 13.10
N VAL A 414 -9.77 4.59 13.65
CA VAL A 414 -10.04 4.58 15.09
C VAL A 414 -10.39 3.17 15.53
N THR A 415 -11.32 2.52 14.84
CA THR A 415 -11.83 1.19 15.21
C THR A 415 -11.02 0.04 14.59
N GLY A 416 -10.29 0.28 13.51
CA GLY A 416 -9.64 -0.74 12.70
C GLY A 416 -10.61 -1.58 11.87
N GLN A 417 -11.87 -1.15 11.75
CA GLN A 417 -12.90 -1.91 11.04
C GLN A 417 -12.74 -1.74 9.52
N GLU A 418 -12.76 -2.86 8.81
CA GLU A 418 -12.77 -2.92 7.34
C GLU A 418 -14.16 -3.31 6.82
N ARG A 419 -14.59 -2.67 5.73
CA ARG A 419 -15.87 -2.96 5.07
C ARG A 419 -15.69 -3.04 3.56
N TYR A 420 -16.41 -3.96 2.92
CA TYR A 420 -16.42 -4.17 1.47
C TYR A 420 -17.83 -4.03 0.85
N ASP A 421 -18.82 -3.68 1.67
CA ASP A 421 -20.25 -3.74 1.37
C ASP A 421 -20.86 -2.33 1.14
N LEU A 422 -20.06 -1.33 0.77
CA LEU A 422 -20.53 0.06 0.63
C LEU A 422 -21.40 0.25 -0.63
N HIS A 423 -20.98 -0.30 -1.78
CA HIS A 423 -21.71 -0.26 -3.04
C HIS A 423 -22.19 1.13 -3.50
N ILE A 424 -21.42 2.19 -3.21
CA ILE A 424 -21.77 3.57 -3.58
C ILE A 424 -21.24 3.87 -4.98
N HIS A 425 -22.13 4.24 -5.90
CA HIS A 425 -21.76 4.45 -7.30
C HIS A 425 -21.56 5.93 -7.60
N ILE A 426 -20.43 6.26 -8.23
CA ILE A 426 -20.13 7.60 -8.77
C ILE A 426 -20.30 7.54 -10.28
N LYS A 427 -21.20 8.37 -10.83
CA LYS A 427 -21.35 8.53 -12.27
C LYS A 427 -20.29 9.48 -12.81
N LYS A 428 -19.44 8.99 -13.71
CA LYS A 428 -18.31 9.72 -14.29
C LYS A 428 -18.55 10.02 -15.78
N PRO A 429 -18.40 11.28 -16.22
CA PRO A 429 -18.54 11.64 -17.64
C PRO A 429 -17.33 11.22 -18.49
N TYR A 430 -16.19 10.94 -17.85
CA TYR A 430 -14.96 10.48 -18.51
C TYR A 430 -14.48 9.18 -17.86
N THR A 431 -13.72 8.39 -18.62
CA THR A 431 -13.45 6.98 -18.30
C THR A 431 -12.49 6.82 -17.14
N ASN A 432 -11.46 7.66 -17.06
CA ASN A 432 -10.38 7.50 -16.08
C ASN A 432 -10.43 8.58 -15.01
N ILE A 433 -10.19 8.20 -13.76
CA ILE A 433 -10.01 9.13 -12.64
C ILE A 433 -8.54 9.08 -12.23
N GLN A 434 -7.77 10.10 -12.63
CA GLN A 434 -6.33 10.17 -12.36
C GLN A 434 -6.02 10.65 -10.93
N SER A 435 -6.90 11.45 -10.32
CA SER A 435 -6.82 11.82 -8.90
C SER A 435 -8.21 12.10 -8.32
N LEU A 436 -8.36 11.82 -7.03
CA LEU A 436 -9.60 11.98 -6.26
C LEU A 436 -9.29 12.55 -4.88
N ASN A 437 -9.53 13.83 -4.68
CA ASN A 437 -9.21 14.53 -3.43
C ASN A 437 -10.48 14.90 -2.67
N TYR A 438 -10.61 14.47 -1.42
CA TYR A 438 -11.66 14.97 -0.53
C TYR A 438 -11.25 16.31 0.10
N SER A 439 -12.19 17.25 0.11
CA SER A 439 -12.06 18.53 0.80
C SER A 439 -13.01 18.57 2.01
N PRO A 440 -12.48 18.65 3.25
CA PRO A 440 -13.30 18.73 4.45
C PRO A 440 -14.06 20.06 4.59
N ARG A 441 -13.71 21.08 3.78
CA ARG A 441 -14.28 22.43 3.91
C ARG A 441 -15.68 22.54 3.34
N ASP A 442 -15.88 21.94 2.18
CA ASP A 442 -17.11 21.97 1.40
C ASP A 442 -17.72 20.58 1.20
N ARG A 443 -17.06 19.53 1.72
CA ARG A 443 -17.49 18.12 1.65
C ARG A 443 -17.67 17.66 0.21
N MET A 444 -16.74 18.06 -0.63
CA MET A 444 -16.71 17.70 -2.05
C MET A 444 -15.50 16.82 -2.35
N LEU A 445 -15.70 15.89 -3.28
CA LEU A 445 -14.62 15.21 -3.98
C LEU A 445 -14.22 16.04 -5.19
N TYR A 446 -12.95 16.41 -5.25
CA TYR A 446 -12.28 17.06 -6.36
C TYR A 446 -11.60 16.01 -7.22
N VAL A 447 -12.07 15.90 -8.46
CA VAL A 447 -11.70 14.81 -9.37
C VAL A 447 -10.99 15.40 -10.57
N TYR A 448 -9.81 14.87 -10.89
CA TYR A 448 -9.14 15.09 -12.17
C TYR A 448 -9.37 13.87 -13.05
N SER A 449 -10.05 14.06 -14.18
CA SER A 449 -10.51 12.97 -15.04
C SER A 449 -10.31 13.32 -16.50
N ASP A 450 -9.33 12.69 -17.15
CA ASP A 450 -9.00 12.85 -18.58
C ASP A 450 -8.89 14.32 -19.05
N ALA A 451 -8.18 15.15 -18.26
CA ALA A 451 -7.99 16.61 -18.46
C ALA A 451 -9.20 17.51 -18.10
N TYR A 452 -10.21 16.95 -17.45
CA TYR A 452 -11.35 17.67 -16.90
C TYR A 452 -11.34 17.69 -15.38
N LEU A 453 -11.87 18.78 -14.84
CA LEU A 453 -11.96 19.09 -13.42
C LEU A 453 -13.43 18.91 -13.02
N LEU A 454 -13.68 17.90 -12.19
CA LEU A 454 -15.02 17.52 -11.74
C LEU A 454 -15.16 17.68 -10.23
N THR A 455 -16.37 18.00 -9.76
CA THR A 455 -16.68 17.98 -8.33
C THR A 455 -17.89 17.13 -8.02
N TYR A 456 -17.84 16.35 -6.95
CA TYR A 456 -18.95 15.53 -6.47
C TYR A 456 -19.25 15.84 -5.00
N ASN A 457 -20.52 15.97 -4.66
CA ASN A 457 -20.98 16.20 -3.31
C ASN A 457 -21.03 14.89 -2.52
N VAL A 458 -20.42 14.89 -1.34
CA VAL A 458 -20.32 13.75 -0.44
C VAL A 458 -21.41 13.87 0.62
N ILE A 459 -22.20 12.81 0.78
CA ILE A 459 -23.34 12.77 1.72
C ILE A 459 -23.02 11.76 2.80
N PHE A 460 -23.01 12.22 4.05
CA PHE A 460 -22.84 11.39 5.24
C PHE A 460 -24.17 11.30 6.02
N GLU A 461 -24.32 10.27 6.86
CA GLU A 461 -25.53 9.97 7.65
C GLU A 461 -25.81 10.93 8.82
#